data_AF-A0AAV2NPR9-F1
#
_entry.id   AF-A0AAV2NPR9-F1
#
_cell.length_a   1.000
_cell.length_b   1.000
_cell.length_c   1.000
_cell.angle_alpha   90.00
_cell.angle_beta   90.00
_cell.angle_gamma   90.00
#
_symmetry.space_group_name_H-M   'P 1'
#
loop_
_entity.id
_entity.type
_entity.pdbx_description
1 polymer ?
#
loop_
_entity_poly.entity_id
_entity_poly.type
_entity_poly.pdbx_seq_one_letter_code
_entity_poly.pdbx_strand_id
1 'polypeptide(L)'
;MNKDSPLSSPWWSSKRLRLDDGSNNNLNSTVNSESQNNTRWSYSGNASFIEPEVLEDMGVGMLEDGVVNCESTKASGECVILPASLVNNKKSSMNEAGGFEYQEEVYTTSNLETVNAERIQQDSYDIDDLAVFGSVENESGYSSRVEADYYGDLKASFTKEKMNASADKSEQACLDQFCLFRRKRKPSVEGEDKFNKLSDEIILMILKWLPKKCLVRSMLVCKRWCQIARDEALWTRLDLGNKVLSEGTLGHILPRGVQILRLAQAEIADPILCEGSEVLNDLYISKLQYLDLSMTVISPTGLAALLSKCKYLKKLSLENCTVNRDCCKAISQNIELEVLNLTMCKNMNVGCIMDLMKLKNLTALNMAWCCLDSECMTLLCKTLPASIIRLNIAGCRKTMTDDNVKDLSRRCSAIIELDLSDCALLTIHTVHNLLNFSRLEHLSLSRCYSIPQSAYIRLAHMPCLLYLDVFGLMSDSVLKSLQASCREVPEINKYLHSSVARPTVGIRRTSIWGLRVRD
;
A
#
# COMPACT_ATOMS: atom_id res chain seq x y z
N MET A 1 40.70 41.87 34.22
CA MET A 1 41.34 40.66 33.66
C MET A 1 40.20 39.91 32.96
N ASN A 2 40.08 39.88 31.62
CA ASN A 2 40.97 39.24 30.61
C ASN A 2 40.94 37.71 30.79
N LYS A 3 40.56 36.81 29.85
CA LYS A 3 40.31 36.84 28.38
C LYS A 3 39.29 35.72 27.97
N ASP A 4 38.75 35.50 26.76
CA ASP A 4 38.41 36.31 25.55
C ASP A 4 37.48 35.47 24.61
N SER A 5 36.34 36.01 24.13
CA SER A 5 35.56 35.62 22.92
C SER A 5 34.89 34.20 22.74
N PRO A 6 33.89 34.03 21.82
CA PRO A 6 33.06 32.81 21.65
C PRO A 6 33.02 32.23 20.20
N LEU A 7 31.92 31.54 19.81
CA LEU A 7 31.56 30.86 18.52
C LEU A 7 31.84 29.33 18.52
N SER A 8 31.16 28.47 17.73
CA SER A 8 30.30 28.69 16.55
C SER A 8 29.13 27.67 16.43
N SER A 9 28.20 27.92 15.51
CA SER A 9 27.09 27.02 15.11
C SER A 9 27.28 26.47 13.68
N PRO A 10 26.96 25.19 13.37
CA PRO A 10 26.98 24.70 11.99
C PRO A 10 25.70 25.12 11.23
N TRP A 11 25.86 25.84 10.11
CA TRP A 11 24.77 26.13 9.18
C TRP A 11 24.59 25.01 8.16
N TRP A 12 23.34 24.58 7.92
CA TRP A 12 23.00 23.82 6.70
C TRP A 12 22.83 24.78 5.52
N SER A 13 23.84 24.86 4.66
CA SER A 13 23.80 25.63 3.42
C SER A 13 23.32 24.76 2.24
N SER A 14 22.13 25.05 1.72
CA SER A 14 21.67 24.46 0.46
C SER A 14 22.56 24.93 -0.69
N LYS A 15 23.12 24.00 -1.47
CA LYS A 15 23.85 24.31 -2.71
C LYS A 15 22.90 24.84 -3.80
N ARG A 16 22.59 26.13 -3.77
CA ARG A 16 22.21 26.87 -4.98
C ARG A 16 23.49 27.18 -5.74
N LEU A 17 23.59 26.70 -6.98
CA LEU A 17 24.63 27.13 -7.90
C LEU A 17 24.42 28.62 -8.23
N ARG A 18 25.48 29.41 -8.17
CA ARG A 18 25.56 30.71 -8.81
C ARG A 18 26.34 30.55 -10.11
N LEU A 19 25.83 31.16 -11.17
CA LEU A 19 26.60 31.51 -12.35
C LEU A 19 27.32 32.83 -12.04
N ASP A 20 28.56 32.96 -12.51
CA ASP A 20 29.24 34.25 -12.71
C ASP A 20 30.12 34.09 -13.96
N ASP A 21 29.93 34.97 -14.94
CA ASP A 21 30.69 34.96 -16.19
C ASP A 21 32.04 35.68 -16.01
N GLY A 22 33.10 35.12 -16.62
CA GLY A 22 34.48 35.55 -16.39
C GLY A 22 35.38 35.40 -17.61
N SER A 23 34.88 35.77 -18.80
CA SER A 23 35.64 35.66 -20.05
C SER A 23 36.86 36.59 -20.07
N ASN A 24 38.07 36.04 -20.26
CA ASN A 24 39.20 36.82 -20.74
C ASN A 24 40.19 35.95 -21.53
N ASN A 25 40.42 36.30 -22.79
CA ASN A 25 41.44 35.67 -23.64
C ASN A 25 42.78 36.40 -23.47
N ASN A 26 43.89 35.67 -23.46
CA ASN A 26 45.08 36.10 -24.20
C ASN A 26 46.04 34.95 -24.47
N LEU A 27 46.86 35.09 -25.52
CA LEU A 27 47.73 34.04 -26.03
C LEU A 27 49.09 34.03 -25.32
N ASN A 28 49.73 32.86 -25.25
CA ASN A 28 50.99 32.67 -25.98
C ASN A 28 51.38 31.19 -26.13
N SER A 29 52.23 30.92 -27.11
CA SER A 29 52.63 29.59 -27.57
C SER A 29 53.95 29.11 -26.98
N THR A 30 54.08 27.80 -26.78
CA THR A 30 55.19 27.02 -27.39
C THR A 30 54.87 25.52 -27.47
N VAL A 31 55.65 24.82 -28.29
CA VAL A 31 55.51 23.38 -28.61
C VAL A 31 56.21 22.52 -27.56
N ASN A 32 55.58 21.43 -27.13
CA ASN A 32 56.25 20.13 -26.99
C ASN A 32 55.25 18.97 -27.00
N SER A 33 55.69 17.82 -27.49
CA SER A 33 54.86 16.64 -27.73
C SER A 33 55.20 15.50 -26.78
N GLU A 34 54.32 15.19 -25.84
CA GLU A 34 54.34 13.91 -25.11
C GLU A 34 52.99 13.21 -25.23
N SER A 35 53.01 11.95 -25.66
CA SER A 35 51.82 11.15 -25.92
C SER A 35 51.61 10.12 -24.81
N GLN A 36 50.71 10.36 -23.87
CA GLN A 36 50.23 9.31 -22.95
C GLN A 36 48.79 9.51 -22.44
N ASN A 37 47.99 8.45 -22.60
CA ASN A 37 46.93 7.96 -21.72
C ASN A 37 45.75 8.86 -21.29
N ASN A 38 44.60 8.57 -21.91
CA ASN A 38 43.30 8.28 -21.26
C ASN A 38 42.87 9.07 -19.99
N THR A 39 41.86 9.93 -20.17
CA THR A 39 40.72 10.04 -19.23
C THR A 39 39.39 9.82 -19.95
N ARG A 40 39.27 8.62 -20.55
CA ARG A 40 38.01 8.05 -21.06
C ARG A 40 36.99 8.04 -19.92
N TRP A 41 35.90 8.80 -20.04
CA TRP A 41 34.82 8.83 -19.02
C TRP A 41 34.13 7.45 -18.92
N SER A 42 34.63 6.61 -18.02
CA SER A 42 34.13 5.26 -17.75
C SER A 42 32.90 5.31 -16.84
N TYR A 43 31.81 5.91 -17.33
CA TYR A 43 30.54 5.90 -16.62
C TYR A 43 29.87 4.52 -16.79
N SER A 44 30.03 3.65 -15.80
CA SER A 44 29.39 2.32 -15.70
C SER A 44 27.88 2.38 -15.40
N GLY A 45 27.21 3.47 -15.82
CA GLY A 45 25.77 3.63 -15.77
C GLY A 45 25.09 2.70 -16.77
N ASN A 46 24.90 1.44 -16.35
CA ASN A 46 24.33 0.40 -17.18
C ASN A 46 22.87 0.74 -17.50
N ALA A 47 22.54 0.98 -18.76
CA ALA A 47 21.21 1.46 -19.16
C ALA A 47 20.14 0.35 -19.15
N SER A 48 20.46 -0.81 -18.59
CA SER A 48 19.60 -1.98 -18.42
C SER A 48 18.73 -1.95 -17.16
N PHE A 49 18.95 -1.00 -16.23
CA PHE A 49 18.25 -0.93 -14.92
C PHE A 49 16.75 -0.55 -14.99
N ILE A 50 16.07 -0.93 -16.05
CA ILE A 50 14.61 -0.97 -16.18
C ILE A 50 14.29 -2.34 -16.78
N GLU A 51 14.22 -3.33 -15.91
CA GLU A 51 13.65 -4.63 -16.28
C GLU A 51 12.17 -4.47 -16.63
N PRO A 52 11.65 -5.18 -17.66
CA PRO A 52 10.23 -5.10 -18.03
C PRO A 52 9.28 -5.40 -16.88
N GLU A 53 9.66 -6.35 -16.01
CA GLU A 53 8.93 -6.74 -14.80
C GLU A 53 8.62 -5.53 -13.89
N VAL A 54 9.63 -4.68 -13.64
CA VAL A 54 9.48 -3.44 -12.83
C VAL A 54 8.55 -2.41 -13.51
N LEU A 55 8.40 -2.45 -14.84
CA LEU A 55 7.40 -1.64 -15.57
C LEU A 55 5.99 -2.21 -15.38
N GLU A 56 5.85 -3.52 -15.54
CA GLU A 56 4.58 -4.26 -15.53
C GLU A 56 3.92 -4.21 -14.14
N ASP A 57 4.71 -4.32 -13.08
CA ASP A 57 4.36 -4.04 -11.67
C ASP A 57 3.71 -2.66 -11.49
N MET A 58 4.38 -1.61 -11.99
CA MET A 58 3.86 -0.23 -12.04
C MET A 58 2.66 -0.07 -13.01
N GLY A 59 2.20 -1.18 -13.61
CA GLY A 59 1.02 -1.26 -14.47
C GLY A 59 1.28 -0.82 -15.90
N VAL A 60 2.52 -0.93 -16.37
CA VAL A 60 2.96 -0.57 -17.72
C VAL A 60 3.31 -1.83 -18.49
N GLY A 61 2.31 -2.44 -19.12
CA GLY A 61 2.56 -3.43 -20.17
C GLY A 61 3.24 -2.78 -21.37
N MET A 62 4.07 -3.59 -22.05
CA MET A 62 4.51 -3.34 -23.43
C MET A 62 3.30 -3.07 -24.34
N LEU A 63 3.47 -2.25 -25.37
CA LEU A 63 2.48 -2.11 -26.43
C LEU A 63 2.71 -3.23 -27.43
N GLU A 64 1.79 -4.18 -27.51
CA GLU A 64 1.74 -5.12 -28.62
C GLU A 64 1.29 -4.37 -29.88
N ASP A 65 2.09 -4.42 -30.95
CA ASP A 65 1.68 -3.93 -32.27
C ASP A 65 0.51 -4.80 -32.77
N GLY A 66 -0.71 -4.26 -32.70
CA GLY A 66 -1.94 -5.07 -32.77
C GLY A 66 -2.19 -5.75 -34.12
N VAL A 67 -1.98 -7.07 -34.17
CA VAL A 67 -2.55 -7.97 -35.20
C VAL A 67 -3.00 -9.29 -34.56
N VAL A 68 -4.23 -9.34 -34.07
CA VAL A 68 -4.99 -10.59 -33.86
C VAL A 68 -6.41 -10.37 -34.39
N ASN A 69 -6.84 -11.21 -35.35
CA ASN A 69 -8.17 -11.12 -35.93
C ASN A 69 -9.27 -11.49 -34.92
N CYS A 70 -10.38 -10.77 -34.97
CA CYS A 70 -11.67 -11.30 -34.53
C CYS A 70 -12.23 -12.23 -35.61
N GLU A 71 -11.98 -13.53 -35.52
CA GLU A 71 -12.77 -14.54 -36.25
C GLU A 71 -13.65 -15.33 -35.28
N SER A 72 -14.96 -15.05 -35.33
CA SER A 72 -15.98 -15.73 -34.55
C SER A 72 -16.47 -16.98 -35.27
N THR A 73 -15.99 -18.16 -34.87
CA THR A 73 -16.49 -19.44 -35.39
C THR A 73 -17.05 -20.29 -34.27
N LYS A 74 -18.35 -20.60 -34.33
CA LYS A 74 -19.02 -21.49 -33.36
C LYS A 74 -18.61 -22.95 -33.62
N ALA A 75 -18.31 -23.69 -32.56
CA ALA A 75 -18.33 -25.15 -32.57
C ALA A 75 -18.93 -25.64 -31.25
N SER A 76 -19.83 -26.62 -31.33
CA SER A 76 -20.53 -27.24 -30.19
C SER A 76 -19.70 -28.36 -29.57
N GLY A 77 -19.79 -28.52 -28.25
CA GLY A 77 -19.19 -29.65 -27.53
C GLY A 77 -19.83 -29.84 -26.16
N GLU A 78 -20.89 -30.65 -26.09
CA GLU A 78 -21.41 -31.15 -24.82
C GLU A 78 -20.40 -32.13 -24.19
N CYS A 79 -20.27 -32.13 -22.86
CA CYS A 79 -19.59 -33.22 -22.15
C CYS A 79 -20.32 -33.53 -20.85
N VAL A 80 -21.12 -34.59 -20.87
CA VAL A 80 -21.76 -35.16 -19.69
C VAL A 80 -20.77 -36.07 -18.98
N ILE A 81 -20.64 -35.94 -17.66
CA ILE A 81 -19.93 -36.91 -16.82
C ILE A 81 -20.87 -37.41 -15.73
N LEU A 82 -21.14 -38.72 -15.76
CA LEU A 82 -21.77 -39.47 -14.67
C LEU A 82 -20.81 -40.58 -14.19
N PRO A 83 -20.92 -41.04 -12.94
CA PRO A 83 -19.86 -41.79 -12.26
C PRO A 83 -19.90 -43.31 -12.48
N ALA A 84 -18.79 -43.97 -12.16
CA ALA A 84 -18.68 -45.43 -12.04
C ALA A 84 -18.05 -45.81 -10.67
N SER A 85 -18.24 -47.07 -10.25
CA SER A 85 -18.23 -47.46 -8.82
C SER A 85 -17.26 -48.62 -8.47
N LEU A 86 -16.77 -48.60 -7.21
CA LEU A 86 -16.54 -49.73 -6.28
C LEU A 86 -16.04 -51.11 -6.79
N VAL A 87 -15.03 -51.68 -6.11
CA VAL A 87 -15.09 -53.04 -5.51
C VAL A 87 -13.96 -53.29 -4.46
N ASN A 88 -14.24 -54.19 -3.51
CA ASN A 88 -13.52 -54.48 -2.25
C ASN A 88 -12.15 -55.20 -2.32
N ASN A 89 -11.36 -55.10 -1.22
CA ASN A 89 -10.77 -56.22 -0.42
C ASN A 89 -9.88 -55.67 0.74
N LYS A 90 -9.56 -56.35 1.88
CA LYS A 90 -10.31 -57.29 2.77
C LYS A 90 -9.45 -57.63 4.05
N LYS A 91 -9.88 -57.24 5.27
CA LYS A 91 -9.37 -57.70 6.63
C LYS A 91 -7.86 -57.41 6.96
N SER A 92 -7.34 -57.49 8.20
CA SER A 92 -7.80 -58.12 9.47
C SER A 92 -7.34 -57.42 10.78
N SER A 93 -8.20 -57.45 11.82
CA SER A 93 -8.01 -57.61 13.30
C SER A 93 -6.61 -57.49 13.98
N MET A 94 -6.46 -57.14 15.28
CA MET A 94 -7.32 -57.44 16.45
C MET A 94 -6.96 -56.63 17.76
N ASN A 95 -7.92 -56.43 18.69
CA ASN A 95 -7.81 -56.14 20.16
C ASN A 95 -7.09 -54.84 20.66
N GLU A 96 -7.32 -54.22 21.84
CA GLU A 96 -8.28 -54.26 23.00
C GLU A 96 -7.97 -53.00 23.89
N ALA A 97 -8.73 -52.47 24.86
CA ALA A 97 -10.18 -52.46 25.21
C ALA A 97 -10.47 -51.43 26.37
N GLY A 98 -11.72 -50.94 26.50
CA GLY A 98 -12.21 -50.05 27.59
C GLY A 98 -11.88 -48.55 27.40
N GLY A 99 -12.67 -47.55 27.85
CA GLY A 99 -13.95 -47.50 28.57
C GLY A 99 -14.02 -46.16 29.35
N PHE A 100 -15.13 -45.43 29.50
CA PHE A 100 -16.56 -45.68 29.24
C PHE A 100 -17.28 -44.43 28.66
N GLU A 101 -18.59 -44.55 28.47
CA GLU A 101 -19.58 -43.63 27.87
C GLU A 101 -19.93 -42.36 28.68
N TYR A 102 -20.45 -41.32 28.01
CA TYR A 102 -21.88 -40.97 28.02
C TYR A 102 -22.27 -40.10 26.79
N GLN A 103 -23.57 -40.05 26.47
CA GLN A 103 -24.18 -39.47 25.25
C GLN A 103 -24.01 -37.93 25.18
N GLU A 104 -23.90 -37.25 24.03
CA GLU A 104 -24.50 -37.37 22.68
C GLU A 104 -25.97 -36.91 22.57
N GLU A 105 -26.17 -35.70 22.04
CA GLU A 105 -27.33 -35.39 21.20
C GLU A 105 -26.96 -34.27 20.22
N VAL A 106 -27.14 -34.50 18.91
CA VAL A 106 -26.82 -33.55 17.84
C VAL A 106 -27.96 -33.51 16.83
N TYR A 107 -28.53 -32.32 16.62
CA TYR A 107 -29.46 -32.06 15.51
C TYR A 107 -28.80 -31.12 14.49
N THR A 108 -28.30 -31.71 13.40
CA THR A 108 -27.95 -31.00 12.17
C THR A 108 -29.18 -30.86 11.27
N THR A 109 -29.47 -29.65 10.82
CA THR A 109 -30.25 -29.39 9.61
C THR A 109 -29.51 -28.38 8.74
N SER A 110 -29.62 -28.53 7.43
CA SER A 110 -28.85 -27.80 6.43
C SER A 110 -29.70 -26.74 5.70
N ASN A 111 -29.07 -26.10 4.72
CA ASN A 111 -29.61 -25.23 3.68
C ASN A 111 -29.60 -23.73 4.02
N LEU A 112 -28.85 -22.98 3.22
CA LEU A 112 -29.01 -21.54 3.06
C LEU A 112 -29.31 -21.30 1.58
N GLU A 113 -30.59 -21.17 1.25
CA GLU A 113 -31.03 -20.84 -0.12
C GLU A 113 -30.77 -19.36 -0.42
N THR A 114 -30.38 -19.07 -1.67
CA THR A 114 -30.18 -17.70 -2.15
C THR A 114 -31.51 -17.12 -2.60
N VAL A 115 -32.10 -16.25 -1.78
CA VAL A 115 -33.35 -15.54 -2.11
C VAL A 115 -33.05 -14.08 -2.46
N ASN A 116 -33.20 -13.74 -3.74
CA ASN A 116 -33.36 -12.36 -4.18
C ASN A 116 -34.76 -11.86 -3.79
N ALA A 117 -34.86 -10.63 -3.28
CA ALA A 117 -36.14 -9.93 -3.08
C ALA A 117 -36.01 -8.48 -3.58
N GLU A 118 -36.90 -8.08 -4.49
CA GLU A 118 -36.97 -6.73 -5.07
C GLU A 118 -38.12 -5.91 -4.48
N ARG A 119 -37.89 -4.59 -4.27
CA ARG A 119 -38.90 -3.51 -4.05
C ARG A 119 -39.71 -3.68 -2.73
N ILE A 120 -40.49 -2.73 -2.21
CA ILE A 120 -41.15 -1.48 -2.64
C ILE A 120 -40.97 -0.46 -1.48
N GLN A 121 -40.32 0.70 -1.64
CA GLN A 121 -40.83 2.00 -2.11
C GLN A 121 -41.91 2.67 -1.20
N GLN A 122 -41.59 3.84 -0.62
CA GLN A 122 -42.56 4.88 -0.22
C GLN A 122 -41.80 6.21 -0.03
N ASP A 123 -42.20 7.26 -0.75
CA ASP A 123 -41.49 8.55 -0.81
C ASP A 123 -42.15 9.66 0.03
N SER A 124 -41.39 10.68 0.41
CA SER A 124 -41.91 12.03 0.72
C SER A 124 -40.86 13.14 0.49
N TYR A 125 -41.07 13.91 -0.59
CA TYR A 125 -40.88 15.36 -0.83
C TYR A 125 -39.98 16.23 0.10
N ASP A 126 -39.35 17.32 -0.36
CA ASP A 126 -39.70 18.24 -1.47
C ASP A 126 -38.54 18.53 -2.46
N ILE A 127 -38.90 19.04 -3.65
CA ILE A 127 -38.01 19.65 -4.65
C ILE A 127 -38.70 20.87 -5.28
N ASP A 128 -37.98 22.00 -5.31
CA ASP A 128 -38.03 23.06 -6.34
C ASP A 128 -36.56 23.41 -6.68
N ASP A 129 -36.15 23.88 -7.86
CA ASP A 129 -36.90 24.41 -9.01
C ASP A 129 -36.23 23.95 -10.34
N LEU A 130 -36.89 24.14 -11.49
CA LEU A 130 -36.52 23.60 -12.81
C LEU A 130 -35.83 24.61 -13.75
N ALA A 131 -34.83 24.14 -14.49
CA ALA A 131 -34.36 24.79 -15.73
C ALA A 131 -33.87 23.75 -16.76
N VAL A 132 -34.36 23.84 -18.00
CA VAL A 132 -34.09 22.88 -19.09
C VAL A 132 -33.29 23.51 -20.22
N PHE A 133 -32.09 22.98 -20.49
CA PHE A 133 -31.37 22.93 -21.78
C PHE A 133 -30.32 21.82 -21.65
N GLY A 134 -29.84 21.15 -22.70
CA GLY A 134 -30.09 21.26 -24.13
C GLY A 134 -28.91 20.59 -24.85
N SER A 135 -29.15 19.64 -25.75
CA SER A 135 -28.09 18.83 -26.37
C SER A 135 -27.20 19.64 -27.32
N VAL A 136 -25.88 19.63 -27.11
CA VAL A 136 -24.89 20.17 -28.05
C VAL A 136 -23.73 19.20 -28.18
N GLU A 137 -23.60 18.60 -29.36
CA GLU A 137 -22.38 17.95 -29.84
C GLU A 137 -21.35 19.02 -30.22
N ASN A 138 -20.05 18.70 -30.14
CA ASN A 138 -19.01 19.59 -30.66
C ASN A 138 -17.94 18.79 -31.40
N GLU A 139 -18.10 18.68 -32.72
CA GLU A 139 -17.04 18.22 -33.62
C GLU A 139 -16.07 19.35 -33.94
N SER A 140 -14.77 19.09 -33.85
CA SER A 140 -13.74 19.73 -34.68
C SER A 140 -12.47 18.87 -34.63
N GLY A 141 -11.92 18.31 -35.71
CA GLY A 141 -12.35 18.38 -37.10
C GLY A 141 -11.37 19.19 -37.96
N TYR A 142 -10.39 18.50 -38.56
CA TYR A 142 -9.75 18.96 -39.79
C TYR A 142 -9.35 17.75 -40.64
N SER A 143 -9.47 17.88 -41.96
CA SER A 143 -9.42 16.77 -42.92
C SER A 143 -8.39 17.04 -44.02
N SER A 144 -7.83 15.98 -44.59
CA SER A 144 -7.30 15.99 -45.96
C SER A 144 -7.56 14.65 -46.65
N ARG A 145 -8.22 14.71 -47.82
CA ARG A 145 -8.33 13.60 -48.77
C ARG A 145 -7.06 13.53 -49.61
N VAL A 146 -6.61 12.34 -49.97
CA VAL A 146 -6.08 12.04 -51.30
C VAL A 146 -6.70 10.69 -51.72
N GLU A 147 -6.98 10.54 -53.01
CA GLU A 147 -7.68 9.38 -53.56
C GLU A 147 -6.73 8.22 -53.90
N ALA A 148 -7.28 7.04 -54.15
CA ALA A 148 -6.52 5.83 -54.46
C ALA A 148 -6.21 5.72 -55.95
N ASP A 149 -5.14 4.99 -56.31
CA ASP A 149 -5.04 4.44 -57.66
C ASP A 149 -4.29 3.09 -57.72
N TYR A 150 -4.54 2.38 -58.82
CA TYR A 150 -4.19 1.00 -59.20
C TYR A 150 -2.86 0.38 -58.75
N TYR A 151 -2.92 -0.91 -58.37
CA TYR A 151 -2.21 -2.11 -58.91
C TYR A 151 -2.42 -3.28 -57.92
N GLY A 152 -2.64 -4.54 -58.28
CA GLY A 152 -2.77 -5.20 -59.58
C GLY A 152 -2.59 -6.71 -59.37
N ASP A 153 -3.68 -7.47 -59.21
CA ASP A 153 -3.64 -8.88 -58.75
C ASP A 153 -3.05 -9.84 -59.78
N LEU A 154 -2.17 -10.74 -59.34
CA LEU A 154 -1.54 -11.75 -60.20
C LEU A 154 -1.11 -13.00 -59.40
N LYS A 155 -2.03 -13.95 -59.26
CA LYS A 155 -1.75 -15.30 -58.74
C LYS A 155 -0.81 -16.06 -59.68
N ALA A 156 0.25 -16.64 -59.12
CA ALA A 156 1.05 -17.67 -59.77
C ALA A 156 1.16 -18.90 -58.85
N SER A 157 0.46 -19.98 -59.21
CA SER A 157 0.46 -21.25 -58.47
C SER A 157 1.30 -22.30 -59.19
N PHE A 158 2.20 -23.00 -58.50
CA PHE A 158 2.78 -24.25 -59.02
C PHE A 158 2.86 -25.37 -57.97
N THR A 159 2.02 -26.38 -58.23
CA THR A 159 2.17 -27.84 -58.00
C THR A 159 3.08 -28.40 -56.90
N LYS A 160 2.47 -29.28 -56.08
CA LYS A 160 3.13 -30.42 -55.44
C LYS A 160 3.52 -31.48 -56.47
N GLU A 161 4.70 -32.08 -56.32
CA GLU A 161 4.98 -33.43 -56.82
C GLU A 161 5.61 -34.31 -55.72
N LYS A 162 5.60 -35.63 -55.92
CA LYS A 162 6.25 -36.64 -55.06
C LYS A 162 7.08 -37.54 -55.97
N MET A 163 8.29 -37.96 -55.54
CA MET A 163 8.56 -39.36 -55.15
C MET A 163 10.06 -39.67 -54.90
N ASN A 164 10.26 -40.53 -53.89
CA ASN A 164 11.21 -41.64 -53.81
C ASN A 164 12.75 -41.42 -53.93
N ALA A 165 13.38 -41.49 -52.75
CA ALA A 165 14.39 -42.50 -52.38
C ALA A 165 15.70 -42.67 -53.18
N SER A 166 16.80 -42.29 -52.54
CA SER A 166 17.89 -43.22 -52.23
C SER A 166 18.54 -42.82 -50.90
N ALA A 167 19.08 -43.78 -50.15
CA ALA A 167 19.87 -43.51 -48.95
C ALA A 167 21.34 -43.81 -49.22
N ASP A 168 22.24 -42.90 -48.87
CA ASP A 168 23.62 -43.25 -48.56
C ASP A 168 24.26 -42.25 -47.58
N LYS A 169 25.40 -42.62 -47.01
CA LYS A 169 26.02 -41.92 -45.86
C LYS A 169 27.16 -41.00 -46.26
N SER A 170 27.11 -39.76 -45.77
CA SER A 170 28.30 -39.09 -45.24
C SER A 170 27.92 -38.12 -44.13
N GLU A 171 28.56 -38.27 -42.97
CA GLU A 171 28.59 -37.24 -41.94
C GLU A 171 29.56 -36.12 -42.37
N GLN A 172 29.59 -35.03 -41.59
CA GLN A 172 30.70 -34.06 -41.58
C GLN A 172 30.84 -33.03 -42.73
N ALA A 173 29.84 -32.16 -42.93
CA ALA A 173 30.09 -30.73 -43.30
C ALA A 173 28.84 -29.81 -43.25
N CYS A 174 28.36 -29.44 -42.07
CA CYS A 174 27.74 -28.11 -41.91
C CYS A 174 27.85 -27.61 -40.47
N LEU A 175 28.57 -26.49 -40.26
CA LEU A 175 28.44 -25.68 -39.06
C LEU A 175 27.28 -24.72 -39.32
N ASP A 176 26.09 -25.04 -38.82
CA ASP A 176 24.90 -24.20 -39.01
C ASP A 176 25.10 -22.85 -38.30
N GLN A 177 25.53 -21.89 -39.11
CA GLN A 177 25.87 -20.55 -38.70
C GLN A 177 24.56 -19.81 -38.38
N PHE A 178 24.24 -19.68 -37.09
CA PHE A 178 23.10 -18.89 -36.60
C PHE A 178 23.28 -17.39 -36.91
N CYS A 179 23.10 -17.02 -38.17
CA CYS A 179 23.09 -15.67 -38.67
C CYS A 179 21.86 -14.93 -38.15
N LEU A 180 22.03 -14.25 -37.00
CA LEU A 180 21.06 -13.28 -36.50
C LEU A 180 20.84 -12.19 -37.57
N PHE A 181 19.76 -12.34 -38.35
CA PHE A 181 19.32 -11.34 -39.32
C PHE A 181 18.91 -10.06 -38.59
N ARG A 182 19.91 -9.20 -38.38
CA ARG A 182 19.75 -7.87 -37.80
C ARG A 182 18.79 -7.09 -38.70
N ARG A 183 17.51 -7.00 -38.32
CA ARG A 183 16.47 -6.24 -39.03
C ARG A 183 17.09 -4.90 -39.46
N LYS A 184 17.19 -4.67 -40.78
CA LYS A 184 17.70 -3.40 -41.31
C LYS A 184 16.87 -2.30 -40.68
N ARG A 185 17.49 -1.46 -39.83
CA ARG A 185 16.81 -0.27 -39.30
C ARG A 185 16.33 0.52 -40.52
N LYS A 186 15.03 0.87 -40.54
CA LYS A 186 14.56 1.91 -41.47
C LYS A 186 15.48 3.13 -41.27
N PRO A 187 15.90 3.82 -42.34
CA PRO A 187 16.67 5.05 -42.17
C PRO A 187 15.91 5.97 -41.21
N SER A 188 16.63 6.56 -40.26
CA SER A 188 16.05 7.54 -39.35
C SER A 188 15.44 8.68 -40.16
N VAL A 189 14.21 9.07 -39.84
CA VAL A 189 13.57 10.23 -40.46
C VAL A 189 14.49 11.43 -40.27
N GLU A 190 14.96 12.03 -41.38
CA GLU A 190 15.81 13.21 -41.32
C GLU A 190 14.98 14.40 -40.86
N GLY A 191 15.28 14.90 -39.65
CA GLY A 191 14.56 15.99 -39.02
C GLY A 191 15.30 16.49 -37.79
N GLU A 192 15.16 17.77 -37.48
CA GLU A 192 15.80 18.36 -36.30
C GLU A 192 15.03 17.99 -35.02
N ASP A 193 15.68 17.25 -34.12
CA ASP A 193 15.17 17.02 -32.77
C ASP A 193 15.28 18.30 -31.94
N LYS A 194 14.21 19.10 -31.99
CA LYS A 194 14.03 20.31 -31.18
C LYS A 194 13.71 20.00 -29.72
N PHE A 195 13.28 18.79 -29.37
CA PHE A 195 13.01 18.44 -27.97
C PHE A 195 14.30 18.27 -27.18
N ASN A 196 15.35 17.71 -27.79
CA ASN A 196 16.68 17.63 -27.17
C ASN A 196 17.32 19.00 -26.88
N LYS A 197 16.80 20.10 -27.45
CA LYS A 197 17.23 21.48 -27.13
C LYS A 197 16.62 22.05 -25.83
N LEU A 198 15.61 21.40 -25.26
CA LEU A 198 15.06 21.79 -23.95
C LEU A 198 16.07 21.50 -22.83
N SER A 199 16.00 22.20 -21.69
CA SER A 199 16.81 21.88 -20.50
C SER A 199 16.15 20.77 -19.68
N ASP A 200 16.92 20.13 -18.78
CA ASP A 200 16.42 19.03 -17.96
C ASP A 200 15.29 19.46 -17.02
N GLU A 201 15.31 20.72 -16.54
CA GLU A 201 14.26 21.31 -15.71
C GLU A 201 12.95 21.51 -16.49
N ILE A 202 13.03 21.93 -17.76
CA ILE A 202 11.86 22.08 -18.62
C ILE A 202 11.26 20.71 -18.97
N ILE A 203 12.10 19.71 -19.25
CA ILE A 203 11.66 18.34 -19.46
C ILE A 203 11.01 17.80 -18.17
N LEU A 204 11.60 18.02 -16.99
CA LEU A 204 11.02 17.65 -15.70
C LEU A 204 9.67 18.35 -15.45
N MET A 205 9.56 19.65 -15.78
CA MET A 205 8.29 20.39 -15.68
C MET A 205 7.20 19.84 -16.61
N ILE A 206 7.55 19.33 -17.80
CA ILE A 206 6.62 18.64 -18.71
C ILE A 206 6.23 17.27 -18.11
N LEU A 207 7.22 16.47 -17.74
CA LEU A 207 7.04 15.12 -17.18
C LEU A 207 6.21 15.13 -15.90
N LYS A 208 6.29 16.19 -15.09
CA LYS A 208 5.49 16.37 -13.85
C LYS A 208 3.97 16.31 -14.06
N TRP A 209 3.47 16.57 -15.27
CA TRP A 209 2.04 16.45 -15.59
C TRP A 209 1.63 15.06 -16.08
N LEU A 210 2.58 14.13 -16.28
CA LEU A 210 2.30 12.78 -16.73
C LEU A 210 1.94 11.87 -15.54
N PRO A 211 0.92 11.00 -15.67
CA PRO A 211 0.66 9.92 -14.72
C PRO A 211 1.90 9.03 -14.53
N LYS A 212 2.07 8.40 -13.36
CA LYS A 212 3.21 7.51 -13.07
C LYS A 212 3.47 6.47 -14.17
N LYS A 213 2.43 5.87 -14.75
CA LYS A 213 2.54 4.95 -15.90
C LYS A 213 3.20 5.58 -17.15
N CYS A 214 2.91 6.86 -17.40
CA CYS A 214 3.45 7.62 -18.52
C CYS A 214 4.89 8.10 -18.25
N LEU A 215 5.22 8.47 -17.00
CA LEU A 215 6.62 8.68 -16.57
C LEU A 215 7.47 7.42 -16.78
N VAL A 216 6.92 6.27 -16.40
CA VAL A 216 7.55 4.96 -16.52
C VAL A 216 7.80 4.58 -17.99
N ARG A 217 6.83 4.82 -18.89
CA ARG A 217 7.05 4.72 -20.35
C ARG A 217 8.07 5.74 -20.87
N SER A 218 8.08 6.95 -20.33
CA SER A 218 9.00 8.04 -20.73
C SER A 218 10.47 7.65 -20.51
N MET A 219 10.77 6.82 -19.50
CA MET A 219 12.13 6.33 -19.26
C MET A 219 12.69 5.49 -20.43
N LEU A 220 11.84 4.89 -21.27
CA LEU A 220 12.27 4.06 -22.41
C LEU A 220 12.69 4.88 -23.64
N VAL A 221 12.44 6.18 -23.68
CA VAL A 221 12.68 7.04 -24.85
C VAL A 221 14.17 7.21 -25.14
N CYS A 222 14.96 7.61 -24.13
CA CYS A 222 16.42 7.71 -24.24
C CYS A 222 17.08 7.78 -22.85
N LYS A 223 18.42 7.66 -22.78
CA LYS A 223 19.16 7.71 -21.50
C LYS A 223 18.87 8.98 -20.69
N ARG A 224 18.77 10.14 -21.35
CA ARG A 224 18.49 11.43 -20.71
C ARG A 224 17.07 11.46 -20.13
N TRP A 225 16.07 11.03 -20.89
CA TRP A 225 14.70 10.88 -20.38
C TRP A 225 14.61 9.87 -19.23
N CYS A 226 15.37 8.77 -19.28
CA CYS A 226 15.48 7.81 -18.19
C CYS A 226 16.02 8.44 -16.89
N GLN A 227 17.02 9.31 -16.99
CA GLN A 227 17.57 10.05 -15.85
C GLN A 227 16.54 11.05 -15.30
N ILE A 228 15.97 11.93 -16.15
CA ILE A 228 15.05 12.98 -15.70
C ILE A 228 13.74 12.38 -15.15
N ALA A 229 13.19 11.35 -15.80
CA ALA A 229 11.95 10.69 -15.34
C ALA A 229 12.12 9.89 -14.03
N ARG A 230 13.35 9.67 -13.55
CA ARG A 230 13.65 9.08 -12.23
C ARG A 230 13.74 10.10 -11.10
N ASP A 231 13.75 11.40 -11.39
CA ASP A 231 13.97 12.45 -10.39
C ASP A 231 12.93 12.43 -9.24
N GLU A 232 13.40 12.64 -8.01
CA GLU A 232 12.59 12.52 -6.79
C GLU A 232 11.36 13.45 -6.77
N ALA A 233 11.42 14.60 -7.45
CA ALA A 233 10.31 15.54 -7.57
C ALA A 233 9.11 14.97 -8.35
N LEU A 234 9.32 13.90 -9.12
CA LEU A 234 8.28 13.17 -9.86
C LEU A 234 7.71 11.99 -9.05
N TRP A 235 8.41 11.53 -8.02
CA TRP A 235 8.15 10.27 -7.30
C TRP A 235 7.78 10.41 -5.82
N THR A 236 7.70 11.64 -5.31
CA THR A 236 7.41 11.97 -3.89
C THR A 236 6.17 11.25 -3.32
N ARG A 237 5.16 10.97 -4.15
CA ARG A 237 3.94 10.21 -3.83
C ARG A 237 3.74 9.06 -4.81
N LEU A 238 3.29 7.90 -4.30
CA LEU A 238 3.03 6.71 -5.09
C LEU A 238 1.90 5.85 -4.49
N ASP A 239 1.00 5.35 -5.34
CA ASP A 239 -0.06 4.40 -4.98
C ASP A 239 0.09 3.12 -5.81
N LEU A 240 0.39 2.02 -5.12
CA LEU A 240 0.50 0.65 -5.62
C LEU A 240 -0.41 -0.29 -4.81
N GLY A 241 -1.48 0.23 -4.20
CA GLY A 241 -2.46 -0.65 -3.54
C GLY A 241 -3.19 -1.54 -4.55
N ASN A 242 -3.50 -2.78 -4.16
CA ASN A 242 -4.07 -3.83 -5.02
C ASN A 242 -3.13 -4.22 -6.20
N LYS A 243 -1.82 -4.27 -5.96
CA LYS A 243 -0.82 -4.73 -6.92
C LYS A 243 -0.06 -5.94 -6.41
N VAL A 244 0.17 -6.92 -7.30
CA VAL A 244 1.30 -7.84 -7.16
C VAL A 244 2.56 -7.06 -7.53
N LEU A 245 3.64 -7.31 -6.78
CA LEU A 245 4.96 -6.72 -6.95
C LEU A 245 6.00 -7.85 -6.93
N SER A 246 6.82 -7.91 -7.97
CA SER A 246 7.88 -8.91 -8.14
C SER A 246 9.04 -8.71 -7.16
N GLU A 247 9.91 -9.71 -7.12
CA GLU A 247 11.11 -9.74 -6.28
C GLU A 247 11.98 -8.50 -6.55
N GLY A 248 12.43 -7.83 -5.49
CA GLY A 248 13.28 -6.65 -5.59
C GLY A 248 12.62 -5.35 -6.10
N THR A 249 11.38 -5.33 -6.59
CA THR A 249 10.76 -4.10 -7.15
C THR A 249 10.76 -2.92 -6.17
N LEU A 250 10.58 -3.14 -4.87
CA LEU A 250 10.73 -2.07 -3.86
C LEU A 250 12.13 -1.46 -3.83
N GLY A 251 13.17 -2.27 -4.09
CA GLY A 251 14.55 -1.85 -4.27
C GLY A 251 14.75 -0.87 -5.44
N HIS A 252 13.88 -0.87 -6.44
CA HIS A 252 13.89 0.07 -7.57
C HIS A 252 12.94 1.26 -7.40
N ILE A 253 12.02 1.19 -6.43
CA ILE A 253 11.07 2.26 -6.09
C ILE A 253 11.64 3.21 -5.04
N LEU A 254 12.16 2.67 -3.93
CA LEU A 254 12.59 3.47 -2.78
C LEU A 254 13.69 4.51 -3.11
N PRO A 255 14.71 4.22 -3.95
CA PRO A 255 15.74 5.21 -4.32
C PRO A 255 15.20 6.44 -5.06
N ARG A 256 13.96 6.40 -5.58
CA ARG A 256 13.29 7.55 -6.22
C ARG A 256 12.77 8.59 -5.21
N GLY A 257 13.21 8.55 -3.96
CA GLY A 257 12.87 9.53 -2.93
C GLY A 257 11.40 9.56 -2.53
N VAL A 258 10.68 8.43 -2.63
CA VAL A 258 9.26 8.32 -2.26
C VAL A 258 9.06 8.68 -0.78
N GLN A 259 8.15 9.60 -0.49
CA GLN A 259 7.83 10.06 0.87
C GLN A 259 6.47 9.58 1.35
N ILE A 260 5.52 9.41 0.43
CA ILE A 260 4.14 8.95 0.67
C ILE A 260 3.91 7.72 -0.21
N LEU A 261 3.81 6.54 0.41
CA LEU A 261 3.65 5.27 -0.30
C LEU A 261 2.43 4.50 0.23
N ARG A 262 1.55 4.11 -0.70
CA ARG A 262 0.44 3.20 -0.43
C ARG A 262 0.67 1.86 -1.13
N LEU A 263 0.57 0.79 -0.35
CA LEU A 263 0.70 -0.61 -0.71
C LEU A 263 -0.46 -1.46 -0.14
N ALA A 264 -1.53 -0.81 0.35
CA ALA A 264 -2.67 -1.50 0.94
C ALA A 264 -3.29 -2.52 -0.03
N GLN A 265 -3.53 -3.75 0.44
CA GLN A 265 -3.96 -4.90 -0.37
C GLN A 265 -3.01 -5.26 -1.53
N ALA A 266 -1.74 -4.84 -1.49
CA ALA A 266 -0.71 -5.34 -2.40
C ALA A 266 -0.19 -6.72 -1.96
N GLU A 267 0.40 -7.45 -2.89
CA GLU A 267 1.13 -8.69 -2.67
C GLU A 267 2.59 -8.43 -3.08
N ILE A 268 3.54 -8.77 -2.22
CA ILE A 268 4.96 -8.44 -2.41
C ILE A 268 5.77 -9.72 -2.30
N ALA A 269 6.41 -10.12 -3.40
CA ALA A 269 7.27 -11.30 -3.43
C ALA A 269 8.55 -11.10 -2.60
N ASP A 270 9.07 -12.20 -2.06
CA ASP A 270 10.37 -12.25 -1.39
C ASP A 270 11.43 -12.85 -2.33
N PRO A 271 12.64 -12.29 -2.41
CA PRO A 271 13.16 -11.22 -1.56
C PRO A 271 12.65 -9.82 -1.99
N ILE A 272 12.19 -9.04 -1.01
CA ILE A 272 11.71 -7.67 -1.27
C ILE A 272 12.80 -6.69 -1.78
N LEU A 273 14.07 -7.08 -1.70
CA LEU A 273 15.26 -6.34 -2.11
C LEU A 273 16.26 -7.31 -2.76
N CYS A 274 16.47 -7.20 -4.06
CA CYS A 274 17.41 -8.06 -4.80
C CYS A 274 18.86 -7.57 -4.70
N GLU A 275 19.81 -8.49 -4.91
CA GLU A 275 21.25 -8.21 -4.93
C GLU A 275 21.60 -7.11 -5.94
N GLY A 276 22.56 -6.25 -5.58
CA GLY A 276 22.94 -5.08 -6.39
C GLY A 276 22.01 -3.85 -6.23
N SER A 277 20.88 -3.95 -5.53
CA SER A 277 20.07 -2.78 -5.18
C SER A 277 20.81 -1.83 -4.24
N GLU A 278 20.78 -0.52 -4.54
CA GLU A 278 21.33 0.55 -3.69
C GLU A 278 20.74 0.53 -2.27
N VAL A 279 19.51 0.04 -2.12
CA VAL A 279 18.79 -0.06 -0.84
C VAL A 279 19.40 -1.11 0.11
N LEU A 280 20.15 -2.09 -0.40
CA LEU A 280 20.81 -3.09 0.44
C LEU A 280 21.92 -2.47 1.30
N ASN A 281 22.59 -1.41 0.81
CA ASN A 281 23.63 -0.69 1.54
C ASN A 281 23.14 -0.25 2.94
N ASP A 282 23.91 -0.52 3.99
CA ASP A 282 23.53 -0.18 5.37
C ASP A 282 23.51 1.34 5.65
N LEU A 283 24.16 2.13 4.80
CA LEU A 283 24.07 3.59 4.82
C LEU A 283 22.82 4.12 4.10
N TYR A 284 22.05 3.28 3.39
CA TYR A 284 20.83 3.72 2.73
C TYR A 284 19.69 3.94 3.73
N ILE A 285 19.10 5.13 3.69
CA ILE A 285 17.92 5.51 4.48
C ILE A 285 16.83 6.00 3.54
N SER A 286 15.67 5.37 3.61
CA SER A 286 14.47 5.72 2.84
C SER A 286 13.88 7.06 3.29
N LYS A 287 13.42 7.86 2.32
CA LYS A 287 12.73 9.15 2.54
C LYS A 287 11.25 9.02 2.92
N LEU A 288 10.76 7.79 3.11
CA LEU A 288 9.38 7.50 3.53
C LEU A 288 9.03 8.15 4.87
N GLN A 289 7.93 8.91 4.86
CA GLN A 289 7.29 9.54 6.03
C GLN A 289 5.88 8.98 6.28
N TYR A 290 5.20 8.50 5.23
CA TYR A 290 3.82 8.01 5.31
C TYR A 290 3.73 6.68 4.54
N LEU A 291 3.45 5.57 5.24
CA LEU A 291 3.46 4.22 4.69
C LEU A 291 2.20 3.44 5.07
N ASP A 292 1.35 3.14 4.08
CA ASP A 292 0.14 2.35 4.23
C ASP A 292 0.33 0.95 3.63
N LEU A 293 0.56 -0.05 4.49
CA LEU A 293 0.65 -1.48 4.17
C LEU A 293 -0.60 -2.25 4.67
N SER A 294 -1.75 -1.59 4.74
CA SER A 294 -2.96 -2.21 5.32
C SER A 294 -3.44 -3.38 4.46
N MET A 295 -3.47 -4.58 5.04
CA MET A 295 -3.79 -5.86 4.40
C MET A 295 -2.81 -6.26 3.28
N THR A 296 -1.56 -5.79 3.32
CA THR A 296 -0.51 -6.22 2.39
C THR A 296 -0.03 -7.64 2.71
N VAL A 297 0.09 -8.50 1.68
CA VAL A 297 0.77 -9.80 1.77
C VAL A 297 2.28 -9.56 1.61
N ILE A 298 3.02 -9.73 2.71
CA ILE A 298 4.47 -9.58 2.82
C ILE A 298 4.98 -10.47 3.96
N SER A 299 6.16 -11.09 3.85
CA SER A 299 6.71 -11.87 4.96
C SER A 299 7.14 -10.98 6.15
N PRO A 300 7.17 -11.50 7.39
CA PRO A 300 7.69 -10.75 8.54
C PRO A 300 9.18 -10.39 8.39
N THR A 301 9.94 -11.17 7.62
CA THR A 301 11.33 -10.93 7.26
C THR A 301 11.48 -9.78 6.27
N GLY A 302 10.72 -9.78 5.17
CA GLY A 302 10.71 -8.70 4.20
C GLY A 302 10.18 -7.39 4.80
N LEU A 303 9.13 -7.47 5.62
CA LEU A 303 8.59 -6.32 6.36
C LEU A 303 9.61 -5.73 7.33
N ALA A 304 10.35 -6.55 8.08
CA ALA A 304 11.44 -6.09 8.93
C ALA A 304 12.57 -5.44 8.11
N ALA A 305 12.94 -6.01 6.96
CA ALA A 305 13.96 -5.44 6.07
C ALA A 305 13.54 -4.06 5.50
N LEU A 306 12.30 -3.91 5.03
CA LEU A 306 11.75 -2.63 4.57
C LEU A 306 11.76 -1.57 5.68
N LEU A 307 11.25 -1.92 6.86
CA LEU A 307 11.20 -1.03 8.02
C LEU A 307 12.60 -0.70 8.54
N SER A 308 13.59 -1.60 8.38
CA SER A 308 14.97 -1.36 8.82
C SER A 308 15.62 -0.15 8.13
N LYS A 309 15.28 0.10 6.86
CA LYS A 309 15.77 1.24 6.06
C LYS A 309 14.91 2.51 6.27
N CYS A 310 13.83 2.45 7.04
CA CYS A 310 12.96 3.60 7.35
C CYS A 310 13.34 4.25 8.69
N LYS A 311 13.59 5.57 8.68
CA LYS A 311 13.95 6.37 9.88
C LYS A 311 13.11 7.64 10.08
N TYR A 312 12.33 8.04 9.07
CA TYR A 312 11.57 9.29 9.06
C TYR A 312 10.04 9.08 9.07
N LEU A 313 9.56 7.86 9.37
CA LEU A 313 8.13 7.58 9.40
C LEU A 313 7.43 8.41 10.47
N LYS A 314 6.42 9.16 10.04
CA LYS A 314 5.48 9.92 10.86
C LYS A 314 4.16 9.18 11.02
N LYS A 315 3.71 8.46 9.98
CA LYS A 315 2.47 7.67 10.01
C LYS A 315 2.66 6.31 9.33
N LEU A 316 2.29 5.24 10.03
CA LEU A 316 2.45 3.86 9.58
C LEU A 316 1.17 3.05 9.83
N SER A 317 0.79 2.22 8.87
CA SER A 317 -0.27 1.20 9.02
C SER A 317 0.22 -0.16 8.55
N LEU A 318 0.14 -1.16 9.41
CA LEU A 318 0.47 -2.57 9.17
C LEU A 318 -0.77 -3.47 9.41
N GLU A 319 -1.97 -2.92 9.23
CA GLU A 319 -3.21 -3.61 9.56
C GLU A 319 -3.32 -4.99 8.90
N ASN A 320 -3.67 -6.02 9.69
CA ASN A 320 -3.74 -7.43 9.32
C ASN A 320 -2.41 -8.06 8.79
N CYS A 321 -1.27 -7.34 8.86
CA CYS A 321 0.04 -7.93 8.57
C CYS A 321 0.53 -8.81 9.73
N THR A 322 1.31 -9.85 9.40
CA THR A 322 2.05 -10.63 10.40
C THR A 322 3.35 -9.90 10.74
N VAL A 323 3.49 -9.43 11.97
CA VAL A 323 4.72 -8.75 12.44
C VAL A 323 5.60 -9.70 13.24
N ASN A 324 6.88 -9.36 13.39
CA ASN A 324 7.80 -10.00 14.31
C ASN A 324 8.47 -8.94 15.21
N ARG A 325 9.37 -9.36 16.10
CA ARG A 325 10.07 -8.42 16.98
C ARG A 325 10.97 -7.46 16.20
N ASP A 326 11.61 -7.90 15.12
CA ASP A 326 12.49 -7.04 14.34
C ASP A 326 11.73 -5.95 13.56
N CYS A 327 10.50 -6.22 13.12
CA CYS A 327 9.56 -5.17 12.68
C CYS A 327 9.38 -4.11 13.77
N CYS A 328 9.05 -4.53 15.00
CA CYS A 328 8.78 -3.61 16.12
C CYS A 328 10.03 -2.82 16.54
N LYS A 329 11.20 -3.46 16.54
CA LYS A 329 12.52 -2.85 16.78
C LYS A 329 12.91 -1.86 15.67
N ALA A 330 12.56 -2.13 14.42
CA ALA A 330 12.77 -1.22 13.30
C ALA A 330 11.83 0.00 13.38
N ILE A 331 10.54 -0.23 13.66
CA ILE A 331 9.55 0.82 13.90
C ILE A 331 10.02 1.75 15.02
N SER A 332 10.54 1.21 16.14
CA SER A 332 11.02 1.99 17.29
C SER A 332 12.17 2.96 17.00
N GLN A 333 12.81 2.88 15.82
CA GLN A 333 13.85 3.83 15.40
C GLN A 333 13.26 5.14 14.83
N ASN A 334 11.97 5.17 14.51
CA ASN A 334 11.29 6.32 13.92
C ASN A 334 10.78 7.23 15.05
N ILE A 335 11.68 8.00 15.67
CA ILE A 335 11.38 8.81 16.86
C ILE A 335 10.31 9.89 16.63
N GLU A 336 10.05 10.25 15.37
CA GLU A 336 8.99 11.19 14.94
C GLU A 336 7.63 10.52 14.65
N LEU A 337 7.44 9.21 14.93
CA LEU A 337 6.20 8.52 14.61
C LEU A 337 5.01 9.04 15.44
N GLU A 338 4.12 9.80 14.80
CA GLU A 338 2.90 10.39 15.35
C GLU A 338 1.72 9.41 15.40
N VAL A 339 1.62 8.51 14.41
CA VAL A 339 0.43 7.67 14.16
C VAL A 339 0.84 6.25 13.79
N LEU A 340 0.30 5.26 14.51
CA LEU A 340 0.57 3.85 14.28
C LEU A 340 -0.73 3.01 14.30
N ASN A 341 -1.03 2.34 13.20
CA ASN A 341 -2.11 1.36 13.10
C ASN A 341 -1.53 -0.07 13.00
N LEU A 342 -1.84 -0.89 14.00
CA LEU A 342 -1.51 -2.32 14.10
C LEU A 342 -2.77 -3.19 14.18
N THR A 343 -3.95 -2.67 13.78
CA THR A 343 -5.22 -3.41 13.82
C THR A 343 -5.06 -4.83 13.26
N MET A 344 -5.47 -5.86 13.99
CA MET A 344 -5.35 -7.28 13.59
C MET A 344 -3.92 -7.79 13.32
N CYS A 345 -2.86 -7.06 13.72
CA CYS A 345 -1.50 -7.59 13.65
C CYS A 345 -1.33 -8.85 14.50
N LYS A 346 -0.65 -9.85 13.93
CA LYS A 346 -0.40 -11.16 14.57
C LYS A 346 0.99 -11.21 15.18
N ASN A 347 1.22 -12.14 16.12
CA ASN A 347 2.50 -12.45 16.77
C ASN A 347 3.11 -11.29 17.60
N MET A 348 2.29 -10.38 18.11
CA MET A 348 2.70 -9.40 19.11
C MET A 348 3.04 -10.08 20.45
N ASN A 349 4.16 -9.68 21.07
CA ASN A 349 4.61 -10.18 22.36
C ASN A 349 5.21 -9.07 23.24
N VAL A 350 5.56 -9.40 24.48
CA VAL A 350 6.10 -8.47 25.50
C VAL A 350 7.28 -7.66 24.97
N GLY A 351 8.22 -8.30 24.26
CA GLY A 351 9.37 -7.63 23.64
C GLY A 351 8.97 -6.64 22.55
N CYS A 352 7.97 -6.98 21.73
CA CYS A 352 7.39 -6.06 20.75
C CYS A 352 6.77 -4.82 21.42
N ILE A 353 6.03 -4.99 22.53
CA ILE A 353 5.48 -3.87 23.30
C ILE A 353 6.61 -2.99 23.88
N MET A 354 7.65 -3.59 24.48
CA MET A 354 8.81 -2.85 25.00
C MET A 354 9.56 -2.05 23.93
N ASP A 355 9.65 -2.57 22.70
CA ASP A 355 10.27 -1.85 21.59
C ASP A 355 9.36 -0.72 21.07
N LEU A 356 8.06 -0.97 20.83
CA LEU A 356 7.13 0.07 20.36
C LEU A 356 6.94 1.22 21.36
N MET A 357 6.91 0.93 22.67
CA MET A 357 6.67 1.94 23.71
C MET A 357 7.87 2.88 23.94
N LYS A 358 8.95 2.77 23.15
CA LYS A 358 10.02 3.77 23.04
C LYS A 358 9.57 5.03 22.28
N LEU A 359 8.56 4.92 21.42
CA LEU A 359 8.02 6.03 20.62
C LEU A 359 7.32 7.06 21.52
N LYS A 360 7.97 8.18 21.82
CA LYS A 360 7.41 9.21 22.74
C LYS A 360 6.56 10.28 22.06
N ASN A 361 6.62 10.40 20.73
CA ASN A 361 5.83 11.36 19.96
C ASN A 361 4.49 10.78 19.45
N LEU A 362 4.15 9.54 19.85
CA LEU A 362 2.97 8.83 19.36
C LEU A 362 1.68 9.44 19.92
N THR A 363 0.85 10.00 19.03
CA THR A 363 -0.41 10.69 19.36
C THR A 363 -1.65 9.85 19.07
N ALA A 364 -1.58 8.94 18.10
CA ALA A 364 -2.67 8.03 17.76
C ALA A 364 -2.15 6.60 17.61
N LEU A 365 -2.69 5.67 18.41
CA LEU A 365 -2.37 4.25 18.35
C LEU A 365 -3.64 3.41 18.20
N ASN A 366 -3.63 2.51 17.22
CA ASN A 366 -4.64 1.47 17.10
C ASN A 366 -4.00 0.09 17.23
N MET A 367 -4.40 -0.67 18.25
CA MET A 367 -4.04 -2.07 18.50
C MET A 367 -5.28 -2.95 18.66
N ALA A 368 -6.38 -2.57 17.99
CA ALA A 368 -7.60 -3.36 17.99
C ALA A 368 -7.36 -4.77 17.43
N TRP A 369 -7.92 -5.78 18.07
CA TRP A 369 -7.91 -7.17 17.60
C TRP A 369 -6.51 -7.80 17.43
N CYS A 370 -5.44 -7.25 18.03
CA CYS A 370 -4.09 -7.83 18.02
C CYS A 370 -3.92 -9.10 18.87
N CYS A 371 -5.00 -9.61 19.51
CA CYS A 371 -5.00 -10.77 20.40
C CYS A 371 -3.92 -10.74 21.51
N LEU A 372 -3.57 -9.56 22.03
CA LEU A 372 -2.58 -9.39 23.11
C LEU A 372 -2.98 -10.18 24.37
N ASP A 373 -2.03 -10.92 24.93
CA ASP A 373 -2.17 -11.56 26.24
C ASP A 373 -2.22 -10.54 27.39
N SER A 374 -2.54 -11.02 28.60
CA SER A 374 -2.71 -10.16 29.79
C SER A 374 -1.43 -9.49 30.27
N GLU A 375 -0.24 -10.05 30.00
CA GLU A 375 1.04 -9.43 30.34
C GLU A 375 1.34 -8.29 29.35
N CYS A 376 1.20 -8.56 28.05
CA CYS A 376 1.30 -7.56 26.98
C CYS A 376 0.32 -6.40 27.19
N MET A 377 -0.94 -6.69 27.52
CA MET A 377 -1.96 -5.68 27.78
C MET A 377 -1.63 -4.82 29.00
N THR A 378 -1.20 -5.47 30.07
CA THR A 378 -0.81 -4.80 31.32
C THR A 378 0.44 -3.97 31.14
N LEU A 379 1.43 -4.44 30.38
CA LEU A 379 2.63 -3.68 30.03
C LEU A 379 2.28 -2.48 29.15
N LEU A 380 1.46 -2.66 28.12
CA LEU A 380 1.01 -1.59 27.22
C LEU A 380 0.36 -0.45 28.01
N CYS A 381 -0.66 -0.75 28.80
CA CYS A 381 -1.33 0.24 29.64
C CYS A 381 -0.40 0.86 30.71
N LYS A 382 0.69 0.17 31.08
CA LYS A 382 1.73 0.67 31.99
C LYS A 382 2.85 1.47 31.31
N THR A 383 2.95 1.51 29.98
CA THR A 383 4.09 2.11 29.27
C THR A 383 3.74 3.04 28.09
N LEU A 384 2.46 3.13 27.71
CA LEU A 384 1.96 4.13 26.76
C LEU A 384 2.40 5.56 27.14
N PRO A 385 2.83 6.38 26.17
CA PRO A 385 3.32 7.73 26.44
C PRO A 385 2.13 8.69 26.66
N ALA A 386 2.35 9.71 27.50
CA ALA A 386 1.33 10.72 27.84
C ALA A 386 0.89 11.62 26.66
N SER A 387 1.58 11.50 25.51
CA SER A 387 1.27 12.14 24.23
C SER A 387 0.13 11.47 23.47
N ILE A 388 -0.35 10.28 23.89
CA ILE A 388 -1.49 9.60 23.28
C ILE A 388 -2.76 10.43 23.49
N ILE A 389 -3.36 10.84 22.38
CA ILE A 389 -4.62 11.60 22.30
C ILE A 389 -5.73 10.69 21.75
N ARG A 390 -5.39 9.69 20.92
CA ARG A 390 -6.37 8.76 20.32
C ARG A 390 -5.90 7.32 20.47
N LEU A 391 -6.76 6.48 21.02
CA LEU A 391 -6.39 5.11 21.42
C LEU A 391 -7.52 4.13 21.10
N ASN A 392 -7.19 3.07 20.37
CA ASN A 392 -8.09 1.95 20.14
C ASN A 392 -7.43 0.65 20.58
N ILE A 393 -8.07 -0.04 21.53
CA ILE A 393 -7.68 -1.36 22.05
C ILE A 393 -8.93 -2.27 22.07
N ALA A 394 -9.78 -2.16 21.06
CA ALA A 394 -10.98 -2.98 20.93
C ALA A 394 -10.65 -4.46 20.67
N GLY A 395 -11.58 -5.36 21.00
CA GLY A 395 -11.46 -6.81 20.76
C GLY A 395 -10.70 -7.59 21.83
N CYS A 396 -10.15 -6.93 22.86
CA CYS A 396 -9.36 -7.57 23.92
C CYS A 396 -10.21 -8.28 25.00
N ARG A 397 -11.18 -9.09 24.53
CA ARG A 397 -12.25 -9.80 25.24
C ARG A 397 -11.85 -10.54 26.53
N LYS A 398 -10.60 -10.98 26.66
CA LYS A 398 -10.10 -11.81 27.77
C LYS A 398 -8.94 -11.19 28.55
N THR A 399 -8.47 -10.00 28.16
CA THR A 399 -7.16 -9.48 28.62
C THR A 399 -7.15 -8.01 29.02
N MET A 400 -8.15 -7.21 28.61
CA MET A 400 -8.32 -5.83 29.06
C MET A 400 -9.22 -5.77 30.31
N THR A 401 -8.71 -5.23 31.42
CA THR A 401 -9.37 -5.20 32.75
C THR A 401 -9.54 -3.79 33.31
N ASP A 402 -10.35 -3.64 34.37
CA ASP A 402 -10.59 -2.35 35.03
C ASP A 402 -9.31 -1.68 35.55
N ASP A 403 -8.33 -2.46 36.07
CA ASP A 403 -7.03 -1.93 36.50
C ASP A 403 -6.17 -1.50 35.29
N ASN A 404 -6.37 -2.06 34.09
CA ASN A 404 -5.72 -1.55 32.89
C ASN A 404 -6.29 -0.17 32.49
N VAL A 405 -7.62 0.03 32.56
CA VAL A 405 -8.25 1.35 32.30
C VAL A 405 -7.79 2.39 33.33
N LYS A 406 -7.64 2.01 34.60
CA LYS A 406 -7.06 2.84 35.67
C LYS A 406 -5.60 3.24 35.38
N ASP A 407 -4.80 2.32 34.86
CA ASP A 407 -3.42 2.61 34.45
C ASP A 407 -3.37 3.57 33.24
N LEU A 408 -4.29 3.43 32.28
CA LEU A 408 -4.47 4.37 31.17
C LEU A 408 -4.85 5.78 31.66
N SER A 409 -5.89 5.90 32.51
CA SER A 409 -6.37 7.21 33.00
C SER A 409 -5.32 7.98 33.78
N ARG A 410 -4.39 7.27 34.43
CA ARG A 410 -3.26 7.85 35.17
C ARG A 410 -2.13 8.38 34.29
N ARG A 411 -1.98 7.89 33.05
CA ARG A 411 -0.84 8.23 32.17
C ARG A 411 -1.24 9.09 30.97
N CYS A 412 -2.39 8.78 30.38
CA CYS A 412 -2.85 9.33 29.11
C CYS A 412 -4.11 10.17 29.33
N SER A 413 -4.15 10.99 30.39
CA SER A 413 -5.30 11.85 30.74
C SER A 413 -5.67 12.88 29.66
N ALA A 414 -4.82 13.06 28.65
CA ALA A 414 -5.05 13.90 27.48
C ALA A 414 -5.81 13.20 26.32
N ILE A 415 -6.27 11.95 26.50
CA ILE A 415 -7.06 11.22 25.50
C ILE A 415 -8.38 11.93 25.19
N ILE A 416 -8.72 11.94 23.89
CA ILE A 416 -9.91 12.51 23.26
C ILE A 416 -10.76 11.43 22.59
N GLU A 417 -10.16 10.46 21.88
CA GLU A 417 -10.86 9.32 21.24
C GLU A 417 -10.38 8.02 21.90
N LEU A 418 -11.30 7.28 22.55
CA LEU A 418 -11.01 6.01 23.24
C LEU A 418 -12.00 4.91 22.80
N ASP A 419 -11.50 3.91 22.09
CA ASP A 419 -12.27 2.71 21.74
C ASP A 419 -11.78 1.50 22.55
N LEU A 420 -12.66 1.00 23.40
CA LEU A 420 -12.50 -0.21 24.22
C LEU A 420 -13.60 -1.24 23.91
N SER A 421 -14.18 -1.21 22.71
CA SER A 421 -15.24 -2.13 22.29
C SER A 421 -14.83 -3.60 22.44
N ASP A 422 -15.79 -4.49 22.68
CA ASP A 422 -15.57 -5.92 22.89
C ASP A 422 -14.68 -6.29 24.09
N CYS A 423 -14.31 -5.36 24.97
CA CYS A 423 -13.57 -5.67 26.21
C CYS A 423 -14.50 -6.23 27.29
N ALA A 424 -14.90 -7.50 27.14
CA ALA A 424 -15.94 -8.16 27.94
C ALA A 424 -15.63 -8.33 29.44
N LEU A 425 -14.38 -8.14 29.89
CA LEU A 425 -14.00 -8.16 31.31
C LEU A 425 -14.13 -6.79 32.00
N LEU A 426 -14.46 -5.70 31.29
CA LEU A 426 -14.66 -4.38 31.89
C LEU A 426 -15.98 -4.32 32.65
N THR A 427 -15.95 -3.84 33.89
CA THR A 427 -17.12 -3.80 34.78
C THR A 427 -17.57 -2.36 35.06
N ILE A 428 -18.52 -2.18 35.98
CA ILE A 428 -18.86 -0.84 36.51
C ILE A 428 -17.63 -0.08 37.07
N HIS A 429 -16.58 -0.77 37.52
CA HIS A 429 -15.37 -0.11 38.02
C HIS A 429 -14.62 0.67 36.92
N THR A 430 -14.63 0.20 35.67
CA THR A 430 -14.12 0.94 34.51
C THR A 430 -14.79 2.30 34.35
N VAL A 431 -16.10 2.42 34.63
CA VAL A 431 -16.82 3.69 34.52
C VAL A 431 -16.29 4.73 35.52
N HIS A 432 -15.84 4.31 36.70
CA HIS A 432 -15.18 5.21 37.65
C HIS A 432 -13.79 5.68 37.17
N ASN A 433 -13.08 4.86 36.39
CA ASN A 433 -11.79 5.26 35.79
C ASN A 433 -11.99 6.19 34.58
N LEU A 434 -13.01 5.93 33.75
CA LEU A 434 -13.32 6.72 32.56
C LEU A 434 -13.75 8.17 32.88
N LEU A 435 -14.45 8.37 33.99
CA LEU A 435 -14.85 9.70 34.47
C LEU A 435 -13.67 10.63 34.83
N ASN A 436 -12.43 10.11 34.88
CA ASN A 436 -11.23 10.92 35.11
C ASN A 436 -10.65 11.57 33.83
N PHE A 437 -11.10 11.18 32.63
CA PHE A 437 -10.62 11.78 31.38
C PHE A 437 -11.37 13.09 31.08
N SER A 438 -10.80 14.21 31.53
CA SER A 438 -11.40 15.56 31.37
C SER A 438 -11.48 16.06 29.92
N ARG A 439 -10.92 15.33 28.95
CA ARG A 439 -10.86 15.68 27.51
C ARG A 439 -11.48 14.65 26.57
N LEU A 440 -12.14 13.62 27.11
CA LEU A 440 -12.68 12.52 26.32
C LEU A 440 -13.93 12.95 25.53
N GLU A 441 -13.76 13.24 24.25
CA GLU A 441 -14.84 13.67 23.33
C GLU A 441 -15.51 12.47 22.63
N HIS A 442 -14.84 11.35 22.46
CA HIS A 442 -15.39 10.15 21.81
C HIS A 442 -15.02 8.88 22.58
N LEU A 443 -16.03 8.15 23.06
CA LEU A 443 -15.88 6.89 23.78
C LEU A 443 -16.67 5.79 23.06
N SER A 444 -16.04 4.64 22.77
CA SER A 444 -16.76 3.41 22.43
C SER A 444 -16.55 2.33 23.48
N LEU A 445 -17.66 1.77 23.94
CA LEU A 445 -17.76 0.63 24.84
C LEU A 445 -18.69 -0.45 24.26
N SER A 446 -18.92 -0.43 22.95
CA SER A 446 -19.77 -1.36 22.21
C SER A 446 -19.44 -2.82 22.57
N ARG A 447 -20.46 -3.63 22.87
CA ARG A 447 -20.31 -5.05 23.27
C ARG A 447 -19.51 -5.31 24.57
N CYS A 448 -19.32 -4.32 25.45
CA CYS A 448 -18.80 -4.54 26.82
C CYS A 448 -19.90 -5.03 27.79
N TYR A 449 -20.38 -6.26 27.59
CA TYR A 449 -21.59 -6.81 28.25
C TYR A 449 -21.58 -6.84 29.79
N SER A 450 -20.40 -6.78 30.43
CA SER A 450 -20.25 -6.81 31.90
C SER A 450 -20.42 -5.43 32.57
N ILE A 451 -20.66 -4.37 31.80
CA ILE A 451 -21.02 -3.03 32.31
C ILE A 451 -22.56 -2.92 32.36
N PRO A 452 -23.18 -2.63 33.51
CA PRO A 452 -24.63 -2.53 33.63
C PRO A 452 -25.17 -1.31 32.88
N GLN A 453 -26.34 -1.46 32.24
CA GLN A 453 -26.91 -0.44 31.34
C GLN A 453 -27.05 0.96 31.98
N SER A 454 -27.37 1.03 33.26
CA SER A 454 -27.48 2.29 34.03
C SER A 454 -26.16 3.08 34.12
N ALA A 455 -25.01 2.43 33.97
CA ALA A 455 -23.71 3.10 34.01
C ALA A 455 -23.41 3.89 32.73
N TYR A 456 -24.01 3.53 31.59
CA TYR A 456 -23.89 4.32 30.35
C TYR A 456 -24.63 5.66 30.44
N ILE A 457 -25.72 5.74 31.20
CA ILE A 457 -26.40 7.02 31.51
C ILE A 457 -25.41 7.97 32.21
N ARG A 458 -24.62 7.46 33.16
CA ARG A 458 -23.61 8.25 33.88
C ARG A 458 -22.45 8.71 32.99
N LEU A 459 -22.06 7.91 32.00
CA LEU A 459 -21.08 8.31 30.97
C LEU A 459 -21.66 9.36 30.02
N ALA A 460 -22.92 9.22 29.62
CA ALA A 460 -23.60 10.18 28.74
C ALA A 460 -23.78 11.58 29.39
N HIS A 461 -23.64 11.70 30.72
CA HIS A 461 -23.63 12.97 31.44
C HIS A 461 -22.21 13.58 31.60
N MET A 462 -21.18 13.03 30.94
CA MET A 462 -19.84 13.62 30.92
C MET A 462 -19.82 14.92 30.08
N PRO A 463 -19.46 16.08 30.65
CA PRO A 463 -19.57 17.37 29.95
C PRO A 463 -18.55 17.59 28.82
N CYS A 464 -17.55 16.70 28.71
CA CYS A 464 -16.58 16.67 27.62
C CYS A 464 -16.98 15.74 26.47
N LEU A 465 -17.94 14.83 26.68
CA LEU A 465 -18.21 13.72 25.77
C LEU A 465 -19.18 14.16 24.66
N LEU A 466 -18.75 14.06 23.41
CA LEU A 466 -19.52 14.40 22.21
C LEU A 466 -20.15 13.17 21.54
N TYR A 467 -19.50 12.01 21.65
CA TYR A 467 -19.90 10.76 21.00
C TYR A 467 -19.77 9.57 21.94
N LEU A 468 -20.83 8.75 22.03
CA LEU A 468 -20.85 7.53 22.86
C LEU A 468 -21.39 6.34 22.06
N ASP A 469 -20.50 5.44 21.64
CA ASP A 469 -20.86 4.24 20.88
C ASP A 469 -20.97 3.02 21.83
N VAL A 470 -22.18 2.47 21.92
CA VAL A 470 -22.62 1.39 22.82
C VAL A 470 -23.43 0.33 22.05
N PHE A 471 -22.99 0.02 20.83
CA PHE A 471 -23.66 -0.94 19.95
C PHE A 471 -23.75 -2.34 20.59
N GLY A 472 -24.90 -3.01 20.42
CA GLY A 472 -25.12 -4.39 20.83
C GLY A 472 -25.39 -4.61 22.33
N LEU A 473 -25.66 -3.56 23.11
CA LEU A 473 -25.79 -3.63 24.58
C LEU A 473 -27.21 -3.45 25.12
N MET A 474 -28.15 -2.98 24.30
CA MET A 474 -29.52 -2.66 24.68
C MET A 474 -30.45 -2.69 23.47
N SER A 475 -31.75 -2.84 23.70
CA SER A 475 -32.78 -2.75 22.66
C SER A 475 -33.05 -1.32 22.21
N ASP A 476 -33.61 -1.14 21.01
CA ASP A 476 -33.93 0.19 20.45
C ASP A 476 -34.82 1.05 21.36
N SER A 477 -35.70 0.42 22.15
CA SER A 477 -36.55 1.10 23.13
C SER A 477 -35.74 1.72 24.27
N VAL A 478 -34.73 1.00 24.78
CA VAL A 478 -33.81 1.48 25.82
C VAL A 478 -32.82 2.49 25.22
N LEU A 479 -32.34 2.26 24.00
CA LEU A 479 -31.46 3.18 23.29
C LEU A 479 -32.12 4.54 23.04
N LYS A 480 -33.36 4.56 22.55
CA LYS A 480 -34.16 5.79 22.39
C LYS A 480 -34.42 6.48 23.72
N SER A 481 -34.61 5.73 24.80
CA SER A 481 -34.77 6.29 26.16
C SER A 481 -33.47 6.93 26.67
N LEU A 482 -32.31 6.31 26.40
CA LEU A 482 -30.99 6.89 26.69
C LEU A 482 -30.77 8.16 25.88
N GLN A 483 -30.99 8.13 24.56
CA GLN A 483 -30.89 9.29 23.68
C GLN A 483 -31.80 10.45 24.13
N ALA A 484 -33.05 10.17 24.48
CA ALA A 484 -33.99 11.18 25.00
C ALA A 484 -33.64 11.73 26.39
N SER A 485 -32.75 11.05 27.15
CA SER A 485 -32.21 11.57 28.41
C SER A 485 -31.01 12.51 28.22
N CYS A 486 -30.37 12.46 27.06
CA CYS A 486 -29.25 13.33 26.69
C CYS A 486 -29.76 14.68 26.15
N ARG A 487 -29.06 15.78 26.47
CA ARG A 487 -29.41 17.13 25.98
C ARG A 487 -28.65 17.42 24.69
N GLU A 488 -29.11 16.82 23.60
CA GLU A 488 -28.51 16.82 22.24
C GLU A 488 -27.14 16.10 22.14
N VAL A 489 -26.33 16.17 23.20
CA VAL A 489 -24.96 15.66 23.29
C VAL A 489 -24.84 14.74 24.53
N PRO A 490 -24.08 13.62 24.48
CA PRO A 490 -23.40 13.04 23.32
C PRO A 490 -24.37 12.41 22.31
N GLU A 491 -23.97 12.42 21.04
CA GLU A 491 -24.62 11.61 20.00
C GLU A 491 -24.32 10.12 20.24
N ILE A 492 -25.37 9.33 20.49
CA ILE A 492 -25.26 7.91 20.83
C ILE A 492 -25.30 7.04 19.57
N ASN A 493 -24.37 6.08 19.43
CA ASN A 493 -24.29 5.12 18.32
C ASN A 493 -24.13 5.79 16.94
N LYS A 494 -23.28 6.81 16.82
CA LYS A 494 -23.02 7.53 15.57
C LYS A 494 -21.97 6.83 14.68
N TYR A 495 -20.95 6.21 15.27
CA TYR A 495 -19.78 5.73 14.53
C TYR A 495 -19.57 4.22 14.72
N LEU A 496 -20.17 3.42 13.83
CA LEU A 496 -19.98 1.97 13.76
C LEU A 496 -18.51 1.54 13.52
N HIS A 497 -17.66 2.45 13.05
CA HIS A 497 -16.26 2.19 12.71
C HIS A 497 -15.33 3.27 13.28
N SER A 498 -14.37 2.86 14.12
CA SER A 498 -13.38 3.75 14.73
C SER A 498 -12.41 4.35 13.70
N SER A 499 -12.12 5.65 13.85
CA SER A 499 -11.21 6.40 12.97
C SER A 499 -9.73 6.27 13.37
N VAL A 500 -9.45 5.84 14.61
CA VAL A 500 -8.13 5.89 15.23
C VAL A 500 -7.05 5.27 14.33
N ALA A 501 -6.05 6.10 14.02
CA ALA A 501 -4.86 5.80 13.21
C ALA A 501 -5.08 5.32 11.76
N ARG A 502 -6.33 5.13 11.30
CA ARG A 502 -6.65 4.59 9.97
C ARG A 502 -6.07 5.46 8.83
N PRO A 503 -5.43 4.88 7.79
CA PRO A 503 -4.93 5.65 6.65
C PRO A 503 -6.05 6.29 5.82
N THR A 504 -7.10 5.53 5.50
CA THR A 504 -8.26 6.02 4.77
C THR A 504 -9.46 6.09 5.69
N VAL A 505 -10.17 7.23 5.66
CA VAL A 505 -11.41 7.45 6.42
C VAL A 505 -12.47 8.08 5.50
N GLY A 506 -13.71 7.62 5.62
CA GLY A 506 -14.83 8.05 4.77
C GLY A 506 -14.62 7.78 3.28
N ILE A 507 -15.21 8.63 2.44
CA ILE A 507 -15.31 8.43 0.98
C ILE A 507 -13.96 8.70 0.25
N ARG A 508 -12.96 9.31 0.91
CA ARG A 508 -11.69 9.78 0.31
C ARG A 508 -10.68 8.64 0.04
N ARG A 509 -11.04 7.71 -0.83
CA ARG A 509 -10.24 6.52 -1.23
C ARG A 509 -8.90 6.83 -1.93
N THR A 510 -8.62 8.09 -2.28
CA THR A 510 -7.44 8.57 -3.03
C THR A 510 -6.35 9.23 -2.17
N SER A 511 -6.48 9.20 -0.84
CA SER A 511 -5.55 9.83 0.10
C SER A 511 -5.29 8.99 1.35
N ILE A 512 -4.05 9.01 1.88
CA ILE A 512 -3.71 8.40 3.18
C ILE A 512 -3.41 9.51 4.21
N TRP A 513 -4.06 9.45 5.37
CA TRP A 513 -4.06 10.48 6.42
C TRP A 513 -4.29 11.91 5.91
N GLY A 514 -5.15 12.04 4.88
CA GLY A 514 -5.46 13.30 4.20
C GLY A 514 -4.50 13.70 3.05
N LEU A 515 -3.37 13.00 2.89
CA LEU A 515 -2.39 13.27 1.84
C LEU A 515 -2.73 12.50 0.55
N ARG A 516 -2.86 13.22 -0.58
CA ARG A 516 -3.18 12.65 -1.90
C ARG A 516 -2.04 11.73 -2.38
N VAL A 517 -2.33 10.45 -2.64
CA VAL A 517 -1.33 9.45 -3.09
C VAL A 517 -1.26 9.30 -4.61
N ARG A 518 -2.37 9.58 -5.31
CA ARG A 518 -2.44 9.63 -6.78
C ARG A 518 -2.12 11.05 -7.27
N ASP A 519 -1.69 11.16 -8.52
CA ASP A 519 -1.51 12.48 -9.13
C ASP A 519 -2.82 13.22 -9.36
#